data_AF-A0A3M7P7K4-F1
#
_entry.id   AF-A0A3M7P7K4-F1
#
_cell.length_a   1.000
_cell.length_b   1.000
_cell.length_c   1.000
_cell.angle_alpha   90.00
_cell.angle_beta   90.00
_cell.angle_gamma   90.00
#
_symmetry.space_group_name_H-M   'P 1'
#
loop_
_entity.id
_entity.type
_entity.pdbx_description
1 polymer ?
#
loop_
_entity_poly.entity_id
_entity_poly.type
_entity_poly.pdbx_seq_one_letter_code
_entity_poly.pdbx_strand_id
1 'polypeptide(L)'
;MKKDYLTDFYPYKRFSAKKVDRIFWRLKNQTAKLTGDLTARYKVALLMRLSGHGHELINLHLIEDGVFYAIALRNHKGFLFSEFCFNQAWLVTSISAPTKQCKTLSQIPGFKLLVIGDEKTNNSWYLKNAQFLSIDNQKNLGFKSYYSTPFNSYTRKNIGYLYAIKNGAQFIYDTDDDNAPTIGLESYFNFNKFYTGLVYDHTVTDRIINPYAHFGQPLIWPRGFPLDEIKNTYNNTYLLGAIKTSIVQQGVVNGDPDIDAIFRLTKKLKDEQIDIYFDDSAPSFQIPLYKMSPYNSQNTLFSYDGFWSLYLPNTVSFRLTDIWRSYWAQRLMWLLNE
;
A
#
# COMPACT_ATOMS: atom_id res chain seq x y z
N MET A 1 -7.71 -29.80 28.51
CA MET A 1 -8.64 -28.66 28.44
C MET A 1 -7.91 -27.45 27.90
N LYS A 2 -8.06 -27.16 26.60
CA LYS A 2 -7.53 -25.95 25.96
C LYS A 2 -8.45 -24.79 26.33
N LYS A 3 -7.88 -23.69 26.84
CA LYS A 3 -8.58 -22.41 27.03
C LYS A 3 -8.40 -21.59 25.76
N ASP A 4 -9.53 -21.21 25.17
CA ASP A 4 -9.63 -20.28 24.06
C ASP A 4 -9.22 -18.88 24.50
N TYR A 5 -8.25 -18.29 23.79
CA TYR A 5 -7.81 -16.91 23.94
C TYR A 5 -8.20 -16.12 22.69
N LEU A 6 -9.50 -15.93 22.41
CA LEU A 6 -9.91 -15.12 21.24
C LEU A 6 -11.28 -14.44 21.37
N THR A 7 -11.83 -14.31 22.58
CA THR A 7 -13.11 -13.63 22.80
C THR A 7 -12.98 -12.66 23.96
N ASP A 8 -12.58 -11.43 23.67
CA ASP A 8 -12.97 -10.23 24.41
C ASP A 8 -12.27 -9.03 23.75
N PHE A 9 -12.85 -8.46 22.68
CA PHE A 9 -12.77 -7.03 22.32
C PHE A 9 -13.63 -6.78 21.05
N TYR A 10 -14.72 -6.04 21.23
CA TYR A 10 -15.68 -5.48 20.23
C TYR A 10 -16.54 -6.44 19.36
N PRO A 11 -17.87 -6.21 19.25
CA PRO A 11 -18.76 -7.10 18.48
C PRO A 11 -18.62 -6.87 16.96
N TYR A 12 -18.09 -7.85 16.25
CA TYR A 12 -18.13 -7.92 14.79
C TYR A 12 -19.57 -8.12 14.28
N LYS A 13 -19.98 -7.39 13.23
CA LYS A 13 -21.25 -7.63 12.50
C LYS A 13 -20.95 -8.17 11.09
N ARG A 14 -21.63 -9.26 10.70
CA ARG A 14 -21.57 -9.85 9.35
C ARG A 14 -22.46 -9.08 8.37
N PHE A 15 -21.96 -8.76 7.18
CA PHE A 15 -22.72 -8.12 6.10
C PHE A 15 -22.42 -8.77 4.74
N SER A 16 -23.39 -8.70 3.82
CA SER A 16 -23.20 -9.05 2.40
C SER A 16 -22.73 -7.82 1.59
N ALA A 17 -21.83 -8.01 0.61
CA ALA A 17 -21.25 -6.95 -0.23
C ALA A 17 -22.27 -5.91 -0.76
N LYS A 18 -23.42 -6.37 -1.30
CA LYS A 18 -24.49 -5.49 -1.83
C LYS A 18 -25.09 -4.48 -0.84
N LYS A 19 -24.90 -4.68 0.47
CA LYS A 19 -25.42 -3.78 1.53
C LYS A 19 -24.36 -2.78 2.01
N VAL A 20 -23.08 -3.07 1.78
CA VAL A 20 -21.92 -2.20 2.06
C VAL A 20 -21.86 -1.05 1.07
N ASP A 21 -22.11 -1.32 -0.21
CA ASP A 21 -22.14 -0.33 -1.30
C ASP A 21 -23.10 0.83 -1.03
N ARG A 22 -24.28 0.54 -0.45
CA ARG A 22 -25.32 1.53 -0.19
C ARG A 22 -24.96 2.49 0.95
N ILE A 23 -24.09 2.06 1.87
CA ILE A 23 -23.61 2.89 3.01
C ILE A 23 -22.43 3.74 2.54
N PHE A 24 -21.46 3.17 1.81
CA PHE A 24 -20.33 3.89 1.26
C PHE A 24 -20.74 4.90 0.17
N TRP A 25 -21.70 4.55 -0.71
CA TRP A 25 -22.23 5.46 -1.72
C TRP A 25 -22.93 6.69 -1.13
N ARG A 26 -23.63 6.55 0.01
CA ARG A 26 -24.21 7.70 0.75
C ARG A 26 -23.14 8.61 1.34
N LEU A 27 -22.02 8.06 1.80
CA LEU A 27 -20.90 8.81 2.38
C LEU A 27 -20.07 9.52 1.30
N LYS A 28 -19.85 8.88 0.14
CA LYS A 28 -19.08 9.40 -1.01
C LYS A 28 -19.82 10.51 -1.78
N ASN A 29 -21.15 10.48 -1.85
CA ASN A 29 -21.93 11.49 -2.58
C ASN A 29 -22.25 12.77 -1.79
N GLN A 30 -22.09 12.77 -0.46
CA GLN A 30 -22.24 14.01 0.32
C GLN A 30 -20.98 14.89 0.30
N THR A 31 -19.83 14.36 -0.15
CA THR A 31 -18.54 15.05 -0.23
C THR A 31 -18.25 15.67 -1.60
N ALA A 32 -18.97 15.29 -2.66
CA ALA A 32 -18.67 15.65 -4.05
C ALA A 32 -19.13 17.06 -4.53
N LYS A 33 -19.40 18.03 -3.63
CA LYS A 33 -20.06 19.30 -4.03
C LYS A 33 -19.28 20.60 -3.86
N LEU A 34 -18.01 20.60 -3.43
CA LEU A 34 -17.29 21.86 -3.19
C LEU A 34 -15.81 21.76 -3.61
N THR A 35 -15.46 22.38 -4.73
CA THR A 35 -14.07 22.55 -5.19
C THR A 35 -13.74 24.02 -5.43
N GLY A 36 -12.54 24.41 -5.01
CA GLY A 36 -11.92 25.70 -5.28
C GLY A 36 -10.92 26.01 -4.17
N ASP A 37 -9.70 25.50 -4.30
CA ASP A 37 -8.57 25.53 -3.34
C ASP A 37 -8.70 24.56 -2.13
N LEU A 38 -8.08 23.38 -2.23
CA LEU A 38 -8.42 22.20 -1.43
C LEU A 38 -7.66 22.04 -0.10
N THR A 39 -6.37 22.34 -0.02
CA THR A 39 -5.55 21.78 1.09
C THR A 39 -5.74 22.51 2.42
N ALA A 40 -6.03 23.82 2.40
CA ALA A 40 -6.35 24.60 3.59
C ALA A 40 -7.84 24.56 3.93
N ARG A 41 -8.73 24.56 2.92
CA ARG A 41 -10.18 24.57 3.11
C ARG A 41 -10.73 23.22 3.56
N TYR A 42 -10.15 22.09 3.13
CA TYR A 42 -10.56 20.76 3.62
C TYR A 42 -10.22 20.57 5.10
N LYS A 43 -9.09 21.14 5.55
CA LYS A 43 -8.66 21.08 6.95
C LYS A 43 -9.58 21.91 7.85
N VAL A 44 -9.96 23.13 7.42
CA VAL A 44 -10.90 23.99 8.16
C VAL A 44 -12.35 23.46 8.12
N ALA A 45 -12.81 22.91 7.00
CA ALA A 45 -14.17 22.38 6.87
C ALA A 45 -14.38 21.09 7.70
N LEU A 46 -13.38 20.21 7.80
CA LEU A 46 -13.44 19.03 8.67
C LEU A 46 -13.48 19.42 10.15
N LEU A 47 -12.69 20.43 10.55
CA LEU A 47 -12.66 20.99 11.90
C LEU A 47 -13.99 21.63 12.31
N MET A 48 -14.63 22.41 11.42
CA MET A 48 -15.95 23.02 11.68
C MET A 48 -17.09 21.98 11.76
N ARG A 49 -16.96 20.85 11.05
CA ARG A 49 -17.95 19.76 11.09
C ARG A 49 -17.84 18.93 12.36
N LEU A 50 -16.63 18.70 12.85
CA LEU A 50 -16.38 18.02 14.13
C LEU A 50 -16.86 18.86 15.32
N SER A 51 -16.69 20.19 15.28
CA SER A 51 -17.22 21.07 16.32
C SER A 51 -18.76 21.16 16.32
N GLY A 52 -19.41 20.87 15.19
CA GLY A 52 -20.87 20.78 15.08
C GLY A 52 -21.50 19.51 15.70
N HIS A 53 -20.70 18.61 16.28
CA HIS A 53 -21.16 17.36 16.92
C HIS A 53 -20.83 17.30 18.43
N GLY A 54 -20.84 18.45 19.11
CA GLY A 54 -20.66 18.52 20.57
C GLY A 54 -19.21 18.44 21.04
N HIS A 55 -18.26 18.74 20.15
CA HIS A 55 -16.83 18.82 20.46
C HIS A 55 -16.37 20.27 20.47
N GLU A 56 -15.57 20.65 21.47
CA GLU A 56 -14.95 21.98 21.53
C GLU A 56 -13.52 21.89 21.01
N LEU A 57 -13.16 22.75 20.05
CA LEU A 57 -11.80 22.91 19.56
C LEU A 57 -11.01 23.74 20.58
N ILE A 58 -10.04 23.13 21.27
CA ILE A 58 -9.31 23.83 22.33
C ILE A 58 -8.08 24.54 21.78
N ASN A 59 -7.30 23.88 20.94
CA ASN A 59 -6.04 24.48 20.47
C ASN A 59 -5.62 23.89 19.11
N LEU A 60 -4.98 24.73 18.30
CA LEU A 60 -4.45 24.39 16.98
C LEU A 60 -3.10 25.10 16.80
N HIS A 61 -2.01 24.34 16.90
CA HIS A 61 -0.67 24.88 16.68
C HIS A 61 -0.19 24.59 15.26
N LEU A 62 0.27 25.64 14.57
CA LEU A 62 0.95 25.62 13.29
C LEU A 62 2.38 26.11 13.53
N ILE A 63 3.38 25.34 13.08
CA ILE A 63 4.77 25.79 13.02
C ILE A 63 5.29 25.47 11.62
N GLU A 64 5.94 26.45 10.99
CA GLU A 64 6.60 26.31 9.68
C GLU A 64 7.87 25.43 9.78
N ASP A 65 8.38 24.98 8.64
CA ASP A 65 9.50 24.02 8.50
C ASP A 65 9.21 22.54 8.82
N GLY A 66 8.19 21.98 8.17
CA GLY A 66 8.13 20.52 8.01
C GLY A 66 7.28 19.75 9.01
N VAL A 67 6.18 20.36 9.48
CA VAL A 67 4.94 19.73 10.00
C VAL A 67 4.90 19.39 11.50
N PHE A 68 3.87 19.92 12.20
CA PHE A 68 2.99 19.19 13.13
C PHE A 68 1.59 19.84 13.17
N TYR A 69 0.53 19.04 13.22
CA TYR A 69 -0.80 19.48 13.66
C TYR A 69 -1.14 18.72 14.94
N ALA A 70 -1.19 19.41 16.08
CA ALA A 70 -1.82 18.89 17.27
C ALA A 70 -3.23 19.49 17.33
N ILE A 71 -4.25 18.66 17.19
CA ILE A 71 -5.65 19.05 17.38
C ILE A 71 -6.10 18.45 18.71
N ALA A 72 -6.39 19.31 19.69
CA ALA A 72 -7.00 18.91 20.94
C ALA A 72 -8.51 19.16 20.87
N LEU A 73 -9.30 18.09 20.77
CA LEU A 73 -10.77 18.13 20.86
C LEU A 73 -11.20 17.66 22.24
N ARG A 74 -12.02 18.46 22.93
CA ARG A 74 -12.68 18.06 24.17
C ARG A 74 -14.05 17.49 23.85
N ASN A 75 -14.39 16.36 24.44
CA ASN A 75 -15.78 15.96 24.64
C ASN A 75 -16.04 15.67 26.13
N HIS A 76 -17.27 15.29 26.47
CA HIS A 76 -17.64 14.92 27.83
C HIS A 76 -16.90 13.68 28.41
N LYS A 77 -16.02 13.02 27.64
CA LYS A 77 -15.32 11.77 28.00
C LYS A 77 -13.79 11.82 27.87
N GLY A 78 -13.18 12.95 27.48
CA GLY A 78 -11.72 13.11 27.43
C GLY A 78 -11.19 13.88 26.21
N PHE A 79 -9.87 13.77 26.00
CA PHE A 79 -9.14 14.40 24.90
C PHE A 79 -8.80 13.37 23.81
N LEU A 80 -8.93 13.77 22.54
CA LEU A 80 -8.41 13.04 21.38
C LEU A 80 -7.24 13.82 20.78
N PHE A 81 -6.12 13.15 20.52
CA PHE A 81 -4.94 13.70 19.83
C PHE A 81 -4.69 12.90 18.54
N SER A 82 -4.32 13.58 17.45
CA SER A 82 -3.83 12.94 16.23
C SER A 82 -2.59 13.70 15.75
N GLU A 83 -1.45 13.03 15.68
CA GLU A 83 -0.20 13.56 15.11
C GLU A 83 0.07 12.86 13.78
N PHE A 84 0.41 13.61 12.74
CA PHE A 84 0.85 13.07 11.46
C PHE A 84 2.23 13.64 11.12
N CYS A 85 3.25 12.79 11.14
CA CYS A 85 4.62 13.17 10.78
C CYS A 85 5.00 12.52 9.45
N PHE A 86 4.85 13.26 8.34
CA PHE A 86 5.10 12.75 7.00
C PHE A 86 6.57 12.88 6.54
N ASN A 87 7.49 13.44 7.34
CA ASN A 87 8.91 13.59 6.93
C ASN A 87 9.69 12.27 6.84
N GLN A 88 9.05 11.12 7.04
CA GLN A 88 9.67 9.81 7.14
C GLN A 88 9.08 8.80 6.14
N ALA A 89 8.31 9.23 5.14
CA ALA A 89 7.81 8.34 4.10
C ALA A 89 8.67 8.43 2.81
N TRP A 90 9.08 7.28 2.30
CA TRP A 90 9.96 7.16 1.14
C TRP A 90 9.27 6.41 0.01
N LEU A 91 9.58 6.83 -1.21
CA LEU A 91 9.04 6.28 -2.44
C LEU A 91 10.19 5.65 -3.21
N VAL A 92 10.24 4.32 -3.36
CA VAL A 92 11.39 3.64 -3.97
C VAL A 92 11.02 3.10 -5.34
N THR A 93 11.73 3.61 -6.36
CA THR A 93 11.63 3.14 -7.75
C THR A 93 13.02 3.01 -8.38
N SER A 94 13.12 2.53 -9.61
CA SER A 94 14.39 2.24 -10.27
C SER A 94 14.38 2.53 -11.76
N ILE A 95 15.58 2.58 -12.36
CA ILE A 95 15.84 2.22 -13.75
C ILE A 95 15.64 3.29 -14.84
N SER A 96 14.45 3.83 -15.10
CA SER A 96 14.24 4.61 -16.33
C SER A 96 14.59 6.09 -16.22
N ALA A 97 14.82 6.72 -17.38
CA ALA A 97 14.81 8.18 -17.50
C ALA A 97 13.49 8.73 -16.94
N PRO A 98 13.44 9.99 -16.43
CA PRO A 98 12.25 10.52 -15.77
C PRO A 98 10.99 10.41 -16.63
N THR A 99 10.13 9.44 -16.32
CA THR A 99 8.84 9.23 -16.96
C THR A 99 7.84 10.29 -16.49
N LYS A 100 6.67 10.37 -17.15
CA LYS A 100 5.56 11.20 -16.67
C LYS A 100 5.14 10.77 -15.25
N GLN A 101 5.16 9.48 -14.97
CA GLN A 101 4.81 8.88 -13.70
C GLN A 101 5.81 9.25 -12.60
N CYS A 102 7.12 9.22 -12.89
CA CYS A 102 8.13 9.72 -11.95
C CYS A 102 7.87 11.18 -11.52
N LYS A 103 7.40 12.04 -12.43
CA LYS A 103 7.02 13.43 -12.09
C LYS A 103 5.82 13.48 -11.16
N THR A 104 4.81 12.63 -11.37
CA THR A 104 3.68 12.51 -10.44
C THR A 104 4.14 12.02 -9.08
N LEU A 105 5.00 10.99 -9.04
CA LEU A 105 5.54 10.43 -7.80
C LEU A 105 6.35 11.46 -6.99
N SER A 106 7.16 12.30 -7.65
CA SER A 106 7.97 13.32 -6.97
C SER A 106 7.16 14.49 -6.39
N GLN A 107 5.87 14.56 -6.73
CA GLN A 107 4.96 15.60 -6.27
C GLN A 107 4.02 15.11 -5.16
N ILE A 108 4.09 13.83 -4.77
CA ILE A 108 3.24 13.28 -3.70
C ILE A 108 3.61 13.94 -2.37
N PRO A 109 2.68 14.70 -1.74
CA PRO A 109 2.97 15.38 -0.49
C PRO A 109 3.36 14.39 0.61
N GLY A 110 4.40 14.73 1.36
CA GLY A 110 4.86 13.89 2.47
C GLY A 110 5.67 12.66 2.05
N PHE A 111 5.97 12.46 0.77
CA PHE A 111 6.87 11.39 0.34
C PHE A 111 8.13 11.95 -0.31
N LYS A 112 9.28 11.34 -0.02
CA LYS A 112 10.53 11.59 -0.74
C LYS A 112 10.75 10.52 -1.80
N LEU A 113 10.70 10.91 -3.07
CA LEU A 113 11.02 10.01 -4.18
C LEU A 113 12.50 9.66 -4.16
N LEU A 114 12.81 8.37 -4.18
CA LEU A 114 14.14 7.78 -4.26
C LEU A 114 14.21 6.89 -5.50
N VAL A 115 15.13 7.23 -6.40
CA VAL A 115 15.37 6.50 -7.64
C VAL A 115 16.73 5.84 -7.59
N ILE A 116 16.73 4.52 -7.71
CA ILE A 116 17.94 3.70 -7.72
C ILE A 116 18.40 3.52 -9.16
N GLY A 117 19.53 4.14 -9.50
CA GLY A 117 20.15 4.03 -10.80
C GLY A 117 20.75 2.65 -11.04
N ASP A 118 20.77 2.25 -12.31
CA ASP A 118 21.49 1.07 -12.78
C ASP A 118 22.44 1.43 -13.93
N GLU A 119 23.19 0.47 -14.48
CA GLU A 119 24.16 0.74 -15.55
C GLU A 119 23.52 1.37 -16.78
N LYS A 120 22.30 0.95 -17.09
CA LYS A 120 21.50 1.51 -18.19
C LYS A 120 20.88 2.88 -17.88
N THR A 121 20.93 3.34 -16.63
CA THR A 121 20.37 4.63 -16.24
C THR A 121 21.34 5.76 -16.59
N ASN A 122 20.85 6.81 -17.26
CA ASN A 122 21.67 7.96 -17.61
C ASN A 122 22.22 8.64 -16.34
N ASN A 123 23.54 8.88 -16.28
CA ASN A 123 24.19 9.56 -15.15
C ASN A 123 23.69 11.00 -14.95
N SER A 124 23.13 11.64 -15.98
CA SER A 124 22.50 12.96 -15.90
C SER A 124 21.05 12.91 -15.40
N TRP A 125 20.63 11.81 -14.76
CA TRP A 125 19.27 11.69 -14.22
C TRP A 125 19.02 12.77 -13.17
N TYR A 126 17.97 13.56 -13.39
CA TYR A 126 17.56 14.60 -12.47
C TYR A 126 16.05 14.80 -12.53
N LEU A 127 15.45 14.96 -11.36
CA LEU A 127 14.06 15.37 -11.21
C LEU A 127 13.93 16.17 -9.92
N LYS A 128 13.25 17.32 -10.00
CA LYS A 128 12.96 18.12 -8.81
C LYS A 128 12.16 17.29 -7.79
N ASN A 129 12.53 17.42 -6.51
CA ASN A 129 11.97 16.67 -5.38
C ASN A 129 12.23 15.15 -5.44
N ALA A 130 13.26 14.71 -6.15
CA ALA A 130 13.71 13.32 -6.17
C ALA A 130 15.16 13.19 -5.71
N GLN A 131 15.44 12.14 -4.95
CA GLN A 131 16.78 11.68 -4.62
C GLN A 131 17.20 10.62 -5.64
N PHE A 132 18.28 10.87 -6.36
CA PHE A 132 18.89 9.88 -7.23
C PHE A 132 20.11 9.24 -6.58
N LEU A 133 20.21 7.92 -6.66
CA LEU A 133 21.41 7.17 -6.27
C LEU A 133 22.03 6.54 -7.51
N SER A 134 23.05 7.20 -8.06
CA SER A 134 23.92 6.63 -9.10
C SER A 134 24.66 5.39 -8.59
N ILE A 135 25.31 4.64 -9.49
CA ILE A 135 26.13 3.49 -9.12
C ILE A 135 27.23 3.88 -8.11
N ASP A 136 27.90 5.01 -8.36
CA ASP A 136 28.97 5.50 -7.48
C ASP A 136 28.42 5.92 -6.13
N ASN A 137 27.27 6.60 -6.10
CA ASN A 137 26.60 6.95 -4.84
C ASN A 137 26.26 5.68 -4.06
N GLN A 138 25.71 4.65 -4.71
CA GLN A 138 25.37 3.38 -4.07
C GLN A 138 26.61 2.67 -3.50
N LYS A 139 27.73 2.68 -4.23
CA LYS A 139 29.01 2.13 -3.76
C LYS A 139 29.50 2.86 -2.50
N ASN A 140 29.41 4.19 -2.50
CA ASN A 140 29.86 5.04 -1.40
C ASN A 140 28.99 4.93 -0.13
N LEU A 141 27.79 4.32 -0.21
CA LEU A 141 26.98 4.03 0.98
C LEU A 141 27.61 2.96 1.90
N GLY A 142 28.51 2.13 1.37
CA GLY A 142 29.19 1.08 2.13
C GLY A 142 28.31 -0.12 2.49
N PHE A 143 27.13 -0.25 1.88
CA PHE A 143 26.26 -1.40 2.12
C PHE A 143 26.81 -2.66 1.45
N LYS A 144 26.84 -3.77 2.18
CA LYS A 144 27.21 -5.09 1.62
C LYS A 144 26.31 -5.48 0.44
N SER A 145 25.05 -5.04 0.45
CA SER A 145 24.08 -5.28 -0.62
C SER A 145 24.51 -4.71 -1.97
N TYR A 146 25.37 -3.69 -2.02
CA TYR A 146 25.94 -3.19 -3.27
C TYR A 146 26.70 -4.29 -4.02
N TYR A 147 27.50 -5.08 -3.30
CA TYR A 147 28.33 -6.12 -3.90
C TYR A 147 27.58 -7.42 -4.16
N SER A 148 26.51 -7.70 -3.39
CA SER A 148 25.72 -8.92 -3.56
C SER A 148 24.56 -8.77 -4.54
N THR A 149 24.23 -7.55 -4.98
CA THR A 149 23.11 -7.29 -5.89
C THR A 149 23.61 -7.10 -7.32
N PRO A 150 23.10 -7.88 -8.29
CA PRO A 150 23.58 -7.79 -9.66
C PRO A 150 23.22 -6.44 -10.30
N PHE A 151 24.05 -6.01 -11.25
CA PHE A 151 23.75 -4.91 -12.16
C PHE A 151 22.66 -5.30 -13.17
N ASN A 152 22.02 -4.30 -13.77
CA ASN A 152 20.87 -4.45 -14.66
C ASN A 152 19.75 -5.29 -14.05
N SER A 153 19.58 -5.15 -12.74
CA SER A 153 18.66 -5.93 -11.95
C SER A 153 17.70 -5.01 -11.21
N TYR A 154 16.41 -5.31 -11.38
CA TYR A 154 15.35 -4.75 -10.58
C TYR A 154 15.60 -4.88 -9.07
N THR A 155 16.30 -5.93 -8.62
CA THR A 155 16.60 -6.17 -7.20
C THR A 155 17.55 -5.12 -6.57
N ARG A 156 18.13 -4.20 -7.36
CA ARG A 156 18.86 -3.03 -6.85
C ARG A 156 18.02 -2.14 -5.94
N LYS A 157 16.69 -2.20 -6.02
CA LYS A 157 15.78 -1.60 -5.03
C LYS A 157 16.14 -1.97 -3.58
N ASN A 158 16.75 -3.14 -3.32
CA ASN A 158 17.28 -3.51 -2.00
C ASN A 158 18.23 -2.47 -1.40
N ILE A 159 19.09 -1.85 -2.21
CA ILE A 159 20.00 -0.78 -1.77
C ILE A 159 19.19 0.48 -1.41
N GLY A 160 18.14 0.75 -2.18
CA GLY A 160 17.19 1.84 -1.94
C GLY A 160 16.42 1.69 -0.64
N TYR A 161 15.93 0.49 -0.34
CA TYR A 161 15.26 0.21 0.94
C TYR A 161 16.20 0.47 2.11
N LEU A 162 17.44 -0.04 2.06
CA LEU A 162 18.43 0.21 3.12
C LEU A 162 18.78 1.69 3.25
N TYR A 163 18.86 2.42 2.13
CA TYR A 163 19.06 3.86 2.16
C TYR A 163 17.89 4.59 2.83
N ALA A 164 16.64 4.27 2.48
CA ALA A 164 15.46 4.86 3.11
C ALA A 164 15.43 4.56 4.62
N ILE A 165 15.70 3.31 5.01
CA ILE A 165 15.79 2.88 6.42
C ILE A 165 16.87 3.68 7.17
N LYS A 166 18.08 3.78 6.60
CA LYS A 166 19.19 4.55 7.18
C LYS A 166 18.83 6.03 7.37
N ASN A 167 17.95 6.58 6.53
CA ASN A 167 17.46 7.95 6.61
C ASN A 167 16.11 8.07 7.37
N GLY A 168 15.80 7.12 8.26
CA GLY A 168 14.71 7.25 9.21
C GLY A 168 13.31 6.98 8.65
N ALA A 169 13.19 6.19 7.58
CA ALA A 169 11.89 5.83 7.03
C ALA A 169 10.96 5.20 8.08
N GLN A 170 9.70 5.61 8.11
CA GLN A 170 8.57 4.96 8.81
C GLN A 170 7.62 4.27 7.84
N PHE A 171 7.57 4.75 6.60
CA PHE A 171 6.85 4.12 5.51
C PHE A 171 7.73 4.05 4.28
N ILE A 172 7.66 2.94 3.56
CA ILE A 172 8.29 2.75 2.25
C ILE A 172 7.19 2.34 1.28
N TYR A 173 6.91 3.19 0.29
CA TYR A 173 6.04 2.87 -0.83
C TYR A 173 6.92 2.41 -2.00
N ASP A 174 6.81 1.13 -2.32
CA ASP A 174 7.51 0.43 -3.39
C ASP A 174 6.63 0.42 -4.64
N THR A 175 7.14 1.02 -5.71
CA THR A 175 6.42 1.19 -6.98
C THR A 175 7.38 1.07 -8.15
N ASP A 176 6.86 0.66 -9.30
CA ASP A 176 7.60 0.75 -10.57
C ASP A 176 7.56 2.20 -11.09
N ASP A 177 8.45 2.52 -12.03
CA ASP A 177 8.68 3.87 -12.57
C ASP A 177 7.67 4.26 -13.67
N ASP A 178 6.84 3.32 -14.10
CA ASP A 178 5.73 3.49 -15.04
C ASP A 178 4.36 3.50 -14.33
N ASN A 179 4.33 3.36 -13.00
CA ASN A 179 3.14 3.44 -12.16
C ASN A 179 3.05 4.78 -11.43
N ALA A 180 1.84 5.32 -11.33
CA ALA A 180 1.53 6.48 -10.51
C ALA A 180 0.10 6.37 -9.95
N PRO A 181 -0.13 6.83 -8.71
CA PRO A 181 -1.47 6.83 -8.14
C PRO A 181 -2.33 7.88 -8.87
N THR A 182 -3.63 7.60 -9.03
CA THR A 182 -4.56 8.52 -9.71
C THR A 182 -5.17 9.56 -8.77
N ILE A 183 -5.13 9.30 -7.46
CA ILE A 183 -5.47 10.22 -6.36
C ILE A 183 -4.39 10.12 -5.26
N GLY A 184 -4.53 10.86 -4.16
CA GLY A 184 -3.57 10.82 -3.05
C GLY A 184 -3.45 9.43 -2.41
N LEU A 185 -2.23 9.05 -1.98
CA LEU A 185 -1.95 7.73 -1.40
C LEU A 185 -2.75 7.47 -0.12
N GLU A 186 -3.10 8.51 0.63
CA GLU A 186 -3.98 8.45 1.81
C GLU A 186 -5.40 7.98 1.50
N SER A 187 -5.81 8.04 0.24
CA SER A 187 -7.10 7.50 -0.21
C SER A 187 -7.04 5.99 -0.49
N TYR A 188 -5.83 5.45 -0.73
CA TYR A 188 -5.62 4.03 -1.04
C TYR A 188 -5.08 3.23 0.15
N PHE A 189 -4.24 3.86 0.97
CA PHE A 189 -3.51 3.22 2.05
C PHE A 189 -3.88 3.80 3.41
N ASN A 190 -3.84 2.95 4.42
CA ASN A 190 -4.04 3.37 5.79
C ASN A 190 -2.70 3.63 6.48
N PHE A 191 -2.52 4.83 7.01
CA PHE A 191 -1.32 5.24 7.74
C PHE A 191 -1.53 5.24 9.27
N ASN A 192 -2.76 5.02 9.73
CA ASN A 192 -3.07 4.92 11.15
C ASN A 192 -2.77 3.51 11.67
N LYS A 193 -2.48 3.37 12.95
CA LYS A 193 -2.26 2.05 13.59
C LYS A 193 -3.51 1.17 13.59
N PHE A 194 -4.70 1.79 13.68
CA PHE A 194 -5.99 1.13 13.68
C PHE A 194 -6.97 1.86 12.77
N TYR A 195 -7.89 1.11 12.17
CA TYR A 195 -8.98 1.66 11.36
C TYR A 195 -10.20 0.75 11.37
N THR A 196 -11.34 1.28 10.96
CA THR A 196 -12.54 0.46 10.70
C THR A 196 -12.48 -0.05 9.27
N GLY A 197 -12.40 -1.36 9.08
CA GLY A 197 -12.20 -1.98 7.78
C GLY A 197 -12.84 -3.35 7.65
N LEU A 198 -12.75 -3.91 6.44
CA LEU A 198 -13.20 -5.26 6.14
C LEU A 198 -12.08 -6.26 6.41
N VAL A 199 -12.44 -7.41 6.98
CA VAL A 199 -11.60 -8.60 7.06
C VAL A 199 -12.29 -9.71 6.30
N TYR A 200 -11.56 -10.43 5.45
CA TYR A 200 -12.12 -11.55 4.70
C TYR A 200 -12.71 -12.60 5.65
N ASP A 201 -14.00 -12.94 5.49
CA ASP A 201 -14.70 -13.93 6.32
C ASP A 201 -14.41 -15.33 5.78
N HIS A 202 -14.06 -16.22 6.71
CA HIS A 202 -13.29 -17.42 6.42
C HIS A 202 -14.15 -18.68 6.44
N THR A 203 -13.91 -19.57 5.49
CA THR A 203 -13.98 -21.02 5.70
C THR A 203 -12.57 -21.52 5.99
N VAL A 204 -12.42 -22.62 6.75
CA VAL A 204 -11.09 -23.17 7.09
C VAL A 204 -10.36 -23.70 5.84
N THR A 205 -11.09 -24.07 4.79
CA THR A 205 -10.57 -24.75 3.59
C THR A 205 -9.68 -23.87 2.71
N ASP A 206 -10.01 -22.59 2.56
CA ASP A 206 -9.45 -21.81 1.44
C ASP A 206 -8.14 -21.15 1.86
N ARG A 207 -6.97 -21.77 1.67
CA ARG A 207 -5.71 -21.24 2.22
C ARG A 207 -5.15 -20.04 1.48
N ILE A 208 -5.52 -19.87 0.21
CA ILE A 208 -5.02 -18.81 -0.66
C ILE A 208 -6.19 -18.05 -1.28
N ILE A 209 -6.06 -16.73 -1.31
CA ILE A 209 -7.13 -15.80 -1.66
C ILE A 209 -6.68 -15.00 -2.90
N ASN A 210 -7.51 -15.01 -3.95
CA ASN A 210 -7.31 -14.21 -5.16
C ASN A 210 -7.95 -12.81 -5.02
N PRO A 211 -7.19 -11.79 -4.58
CA PRO A 211 -7.75 -10.52 -4.13
C PRO A 211 -8.47 -9.77 -5.26
N TYR A 212 -8.11 -10.04 -6.51
CA TYR A 212 -8.69 -9.40 -7.70
C TYR A 212 -10.18 -9.66 -7.86
N ALA A 213 -10.69 -10.81 -7.39
CA ALA A 213 -12.12 -11.11 -7.44
C ALA A 213 -12.97 -10.14 -6.59
N HIS A 214 -12.43 -9.63 -5.48
CA HIS A 214 -13.08 -8.59 -4.67
C HIS A 214 -13.18 -7.26 -5.43
N PHE A 215 -12.14 -6.93 -6.20
CA PHE A 215 -12.04 -5.72 -7.00
C PHE A 215 -12.64 -5.88 -8.42
N GLY A 216 -13.65 -6.74 -8.56
CA GLY A 216 -14.42 -6.91 -9.81
C GLY A 216 -13.76 -7.78 -10.89
N GLN A 217 -12.63 -8.44 -10.58
CA GLN A 217 -11.84 -9.19 -11.55
C GLN A 217 -11.65 -10.67 -11.15
N PRO A 218 -12.73 -11.49 -11.12
CA PRO A 218 -12.68 -12.86 -10.60
C PRO A 218 -12.02 -13.88 -11.54
N LEU A 219 -11.82 -13.53 -12.82
CA LEU A 219 -11.29 -14.43 -13.85
C LEU A 219 -9.77 -14.29 -14.06
N ILE A 220 -9.13 -13.40 -13.32
CA ILE A 220 -7.69 -13.16 -13.36
C ILE A 220 -7.13 -13.34 -11.95
N TRP A 221 -5.84 -13.67 -11.85
CA TRP A 221 -5.18 -13.85 -10.57
C TRP A 221 -3.78 -13.21 -10.57
N PRO A 222 -3.31 -12.78 -9.39
CA PRO A 222 -1.96 -12.24 -9.26
C PRO A 222 -0.91 -13.29 -9.62
N ARG A 223 0.23 -12.83 -10.11
CA ARG A 223 1.37 -13.72 -10.34
C ARG A 223 1.77 -14.46 -9.06
N GLY A 224 2.05 -15.76 -9.18
CA GLY A 224 2.41 -16.61 -8.05
C GLY A 224 1.21 -17.20 -7.31
N PHE A 225 -0.02 -16.92 -7.75
CA PHE A 225 -1.20 -17.61 -7.25
C PHE A 225 -1.20 -19.08 -7.73
N PRO A 226 -1.46 -20.07 -6.86
CA PRO A 226 -1.34 -21.47 -7.28
C PRO A 226 -2.41 -21.88 -8.28
N LEU A 227 -1.99 -22.57 -9.32
CA LEU A 227 -2.86 -22.92 -10.45
C LEU A 227 -3.96 -23.89 -10.08
N ASP A 228 -3.76 -24.73 -9.06
CA ASP A 228 -4.80 -25.65 -8.59
C ASP A 228 -5.96 -24.91 -7.91
N GLU A 229 -5.74 -23.66 -7.48
CA GLU A 229 -6.73 -22.84 -6.78
C GLU A 229 -7.55 -21.94 -7.72
N ILE A 230 -7.17 -21.79 -9.01
CA ILE A 230 -7.80 -20.82 -9.93
C ILE A 230 -9.26 -21.15 -10.28
N LYS A 231 -9.67 -22.40 -10.05
CA LYS A 231 -11.04 -22.88 -10.30
C LYS A 231 -11.95 -22.73 -9.10
N ASN A 232 -11.40 -22.37 -7.94
CA ASN A 232 -12.17 -22.27 -6.71
C ASN A 232 -13.15 -21.09 -6.79
N THR A 233 -14.36 -21.32 -6.28
CA THR A 233 -15.38 -20.27 -6.21
C THR A 233 -15.01 -19.23 -5.18
N TYR A 234 -15.16 -17.97 -5.56
CA TYR A 234 -14.73 -16.87 -4.71
C TYR A 234 -15.81 -16.52 -3.68
N ASN A 235 -15.46 -16.61 -2.40
CA ASN A 235 -16.31 -16.13 -1.32
C ASN A 235 -16.08 -14.61 -1.12
N ASN A 236 -17.11 -13.80 -1.30
CA ASN A 236 -17.07 -12.35 -1.07
C ASN A 236 -17.79 -11.98 0.24
N THR A 237 -17.53 -12.74 1.30
CA THR A 237 -18.05 -12.48 2.63
C THR A 237 -16.97 -11.83 3.48
N TYR A 238 -17.37 -10.82 4.27
CA TYR A 238 -16.46 -10.02 5.07
C TYR A 238 -17.03 -9.74 6.45
N LEU A 239 -16.14 -9.65 7.43
CA LEU A 239 -16.41 -9.09 8.75
C LEU A 239 -16.04 -7.60 8.74
N LEU A 240 -16.92 -6.76 9.27
CA LEU A 240 -16.64 -5.33 9.46
C LEU A 240 -16.30 -5.06 10.92
N GLY A 241 -15.19 -4.39 11.19
CA GLY A 241 -14.78 -4.05 12.55
C GLY A 241 -13.59 -3.10 12.61
N ALA A 242 -13.23 -2.70 13.84
CA ALA A 242 -11.97 -2.02 14.11
C ALA A 242 -10.85 -3.04 14.07
N ILE A 243 -9.82 -2.78 13.27
CA ILE A 243 -8.71 -3.69 13.01
C ILE A 243 -7.37 -2.94 13.06
N LYS A 244 -6.33 -3.67 13.44
CA LYS A 244 -4.95 -3.21 13.32
C LYS A 244 -4.60 -3.14 11.83
N THR A 245 -3.99 -2.04 11.41
CA THR A 245 -3.54 -1.89 10.03
C THR A 245 -2.45 -2.89 9.71
N SER A 246 -2.59 -3.62 8.59
CA SER A 246 -1.57 -4.54 8.10
C SER A 246 -0.25 -3.82 7.85
N ILE A 247 0.85 -4.43 8.29
CA ILE A 247 2.19 -3.85 8.12
C ILE A 247 2.63 -3.76 6.66
N VAL A 248 2.01 -4.55 5.77
CA VAL A 248 2.14 -4.49 4.32
C VAL A 248 0.75 -4.31 3.71
N GLN A 249 0.63 -3.33 2.81
CA GLN A 249 -0.59 -3.02 2.08
C GLN A 249 -0.28 -2.97 0.59
N GLN A 250 -0.98 -3.75 -0.22
CA GLN A 250 -0.83 -3.78 -1.67
C GLN A 250 -2.06 -3.13 -2.31
N GLY A 251 -1.84 -2.17 -3.19
CA GLY A 251 -2.88 -1.66 -4.09
C GLY A 251 -2.91 -2.43 -5.41
N VAL A 252 -4.08 -2.40 -6.07
CA VAL A 252 -4.25 -2.90 -7.44
C VAL A 252 -3.70 -1.90 -8.46
N VAL A 253 -3.42 -2.36 -9.68
CA VAL A 253 -2.86 -1.53 -10.77
C VAL A 253 -3.76 -1.68 -11.99
N ASN A 254 -4.34 -0.58 -12.48
CA ASN A 254 -5.11 -0.59 -13.72
C ASN A 254 -4.18 -0.58 -14.95
N GLY A 255 -4.69 -1.01 -16.10
CA GLY A 255 -3.92 -1.13 -17.33
C GLY A 255 -3.24 -2.49 -17.40
N ASP A 256 -1.95 -2.55 -17.04
CA ASP A 256 -1.12 -3.78 -17.13
C ASP A 256 -0.71 -4.30 -15.73
N PRO A 257 -1.65 -4.85 -14.92
CA PRO A 257 -1.33 -5.41 -13.61
C PRO A 257 -0.42 -6.64 -13.70
N ASP A 258 0.33 -6.94 -12.64
CA ASP A 258 1.13 -8.16 -12.55
C ASP A 258 0.27 -9.43 -12.35
N ILE A 259 -0.26 -9.90 -13.47
CA ILE A 259 -1.03 -11.14 -13.60
C ILE A 259 -0.17 -12.28 -14.12
N ASP A 260 -0.63 -13.50 -13.81
CA ASP A 260 0.07 -14.74 -14.15
C ASP A 260 0.35 -14.93 -15.64
N ALA A 261 1.46 -15.61 -15.95
CA ALA A 261 1.89 -15.82 -17.34
C ALA A 261 0.93 -16.70 -18.14
N ILE A 262 0.27 -17.69 -17.52
CA ILE A 262 -0.70 -18.56 -18.21
C ILE A 262 -1.92 -17.75 -18.64
N PHE A 263 -2.39 -16.84 -17.78
CA PHE A 263 -3.45 -15.92 -18.18
C PHE A 263 -3.03 -15.08 -19.39
N ARG A 264 -1.82 -14.49 -19.34
CA ARG A 264 -1.28 -13.69 -20.46
C ARG A 264 -1.19 -14.50 -21.75
N LEU A 265 -0.70 -15.73 -21.70
CA LEU A 265 -0.55 -16.60 -22.88
C LEU A 265 -1.89 -17.08 -23.47
N THR A 266 -2.94 -17.22 -22.65
CA THR A 266 -4.23 -17.75 -23.09
C THR A 266 -5.23 -16.69 -23.49
N LYS A 267 -5.06 -15.44 -23.04
CA LYS A 267 -6.00 -14.34 -23.29
C LYS A 267 -5.47 -13.22 -24.17
N LYS A 268 -4.14 -13.09 -24.32
CA LYS A 268 -3.57 -12.11 -25.22
C LYS A 268 -3.73 -12.59 -26.67
N LEU A 269 -4.67 -12.01 -27.42
CA LEU A 269 -4.62 -12.05 -28.88
C LEU A 269 -3.32 -11.35 -29.32
N LYS A 270 -2.67 -11.85 -30.38
CA LYS A 270 -1.27 -11.54 -30.74
C LYS A 270 -0.86 -10.07 -30.66
N ASP A 271 -1.80 -9.14 -30.83
CA ASP A 271 -1.54 -7.70 -30.94
C ASP A 271 -2.30 -6.82 -29.92
N GLU A 272 -3.04 -7.39 -28.97
CA GLU A 272 -3.77 -6.60 -27.96
C GLU A 272 -2.92 -6.36 -26.70
N GLN A 273 -2.82 -5.10 -26.27
CA GLN A 273 -2.26 -4.77 -24.96
C GLN A 273 -3.27 -5.17 -23.88
N ILE A 274 -2.77 -5.68 -22.76
CA ILE A 274 -3.61 -5.95 -21.59
C ILE A 274 -4.02 -4.59 -21.01
N ASP A 275 -5.33 -4.39 -20.88
CA ASP A 275 -5.93 -3.17 -20.31
C ASP A 275 -7.07 -3.58 -19.35
N ILE A 276 -6.70 -3.84 -18.10
CA ILE A 276 -7.60 -4.35 -17.05
C ILE A 276 -7.91 -3.22 -16.07
N TYR A 277 -9.19 -3.08 -15.71
CA TYR A 277 -9.65 -2.11 -14.72
C TYR A 277 -10.29 -2.80 -13.53
N PHE A 278 -9.87 -2.39 -12.34
CA PHE A 278 -10.45 -2.82 -11.08
C PHE A 278 -11.57 -1.88 -10.64
N ASP A 279 -12.53 -2.41 -9.89
CA ASP A 279 -13.62 -1.65 -9.29
C ASP A 279 -13.09 -0.66 -8.24
N ASP A 280 -13.12 0.63 -8.57
CA ASP A 280 -12.64 1.73 -7.70
C ASP A 280 -13.60 2.07 -6.55
N SER A 281 -14.78 1.45 -6.53
CA SER A 281 -15.77 1.58 -5.47
C SER A 281 -15.60 0.52 -4.38
N ALA A 282 -14.87 -0.56 -4.67
CA ALA A 282 -14.60 -1.63 -3.73
C ALA A 282 -13.63 -1.15 -2.61
N PRO A 283 -14.03 -1.26 -1.33
CA PRO A 283 -13.17 -0.86 -0.21
C PRO A 283 -11.99 -1.81 -0.03
N SER A 284 -10.91 -1.36 0.62
CA SER A 284 -9.83 -2.26 1.03
C SER A 284 -10.32 -3.30 2.04
N PHE A 285 -9.68 -4.47 2.03
CA PHE A 285 -9.92 -5.54 2.98
C PHE A 285 -8.60 -6.15 3.45
N GLN A 286 -8.63 -6.73 4.65
CA GLN A 286 -7.50 -7.44 5.24
C GLN A 286 -7.65 -8.95 5.00
N ILE A 287 -6.53 -9.57 4.61
CA ILE A 287 -6.38 -11.02 4.57
C ILE A 287 -6.10 -11.50 6.01
N PRO A 288 -6.91 -12.40 6.58
CA PRO A 288 -6.73 -12.84 7.95
C PRO A 288 -5.53 -13.80 8.08
N LEU A 289 -5.11 -14.03 9.32
CA LEU A 289 -4.08 -15.01 9.66
C LEU A 289 -4.39 -16.38 9.06
N TYR A 290 -3.33 -17.10 8.70
CA TYR A 290 -3.38 -18.43 8.08
C TYR A 290 -3.94 -18.46 6.66
N LYS A 291 -4.17 -17.28 6.05
CA LYS A 291 -4.51 -17.10 4.64
C LYS A 291 -3.43 -16.30 3.93
N MET A 292 -3.18 -16.63 2.67
CA MET A 292 -2.17 -15.95 1.86
C MET A 292 -2.76 -15.37 0.59
N SER A 293 -2.16 -14.31 0.10
CA SER A 293 -2.34 -13.81 -1.25
C SER A 293 -1.02 -13.25 -1.74
N PRO A 294 -0.51 -13.67 -2.91
CA PRO A 294 0.75 -13.13 -3.40
C PRO A 294 0.60 -11.63 -3.67
N TYR A 295 1.65 -10.89 -3.33
CA TYR A 295 1.77 -9.46 -3.56
C TYR A 295 3.10 -9.18 -4.28
N ASN A 296 3.26 -7.99 -4.85
CA ASN A 296 4.41 -7.62 -5.67
C ASN A 296 4.95 -6.24 -5.26
N SER A 297 5.78 -5.64 -6.10
CA SER A 297 6.38 -4.31 -5.85
C SER A 297 5.83 -3.19 -6.72
N GLN A 298 4.73 -3.43 -7.44
CA GLN A 298 4.20 -2.45 -8.38
C GLN A 298 3.48 -1.31 -7.68
N ASN A 299 2.88 -1.57 -6.50
CA ASN A 299 2.05 -0.65 -5.75
C ASN A 299 1.89 -1.12 -4.29
N THR A 300 2.97 -1.04 -3.50
CA THR A 300 3.02 -1.70 -2.19
C THR A 300 3.59 -0.80 -1.11
N LEU A 301 2.82 -0.56 -0.06
CA LEU A 301 3.20 0.22 1.11
C LEU A 301 3.65 -0.72 2.23
N PHE A 302 4.82 -0.45 2.78
CA PHE A 302 5.38 -1.09 3.96
C PHE A 302 5.45 -0.07 5.09
N SER A 303 4.95 -0.45 6.26
CA SER A 303 5.20 0.27 7.51
C SER A 303 6.52 -0.19 8.15
N TYR A 304 7.07 0.62 9.06
CA TYR A 304 8.32 0.36 9.76
C TYR A 304 8.40 -1.07 10.33
N ASP A 305 7.34 -1.52 11.00
CA ASP A 305 7.24 -2.84 11.63
C ASP A 305 7.31 -4.00 10.61
N GLY A 306 7.11 -3.71 9.32
CA GLY A 306 7.19 -4.65 8.20
C GLY A 306 8.46 -4.57 7.37
N PHE A 307 9.43 -3.70 7.69
CA PHE A 307 10.62 -3.51 6.84
C PHE A 307 11.50 -4.74 6.66
N TRP A 308 11.44 -5.70 7.59
CA TRP A 308 12.09 -7.00 7.43
C TRP A 308 11.57 -7.79 6.21
N SER A 309 10.38 -7.45 5.70
CA SER A 309 9.75 -8.06 4.52
C SER A 309 10.10 -7.40 3.18
N LEU A 310 10.89 -6.32 3.19
CA LEU A 310 11.23 -5.57 1.97
C LEU A 310 12.15 -6.33 1.02
N TYR A 311 12.98 -7.25 1.54
CA TYR A 311 14.05 -7.88 0.79
C TYR A 311 13.53 -8.59 -0.47
N LEU A 312 14.11 -8.22 -1.61
CA LEU A 312 13.91 -8.84 -2.91
C LEU A 312 15.02 -9.87 -3.15
N PRO A 313 14.74 -11.19 -3.12
CA PRO A 313 15.74 -12.21 -3.40
C PRO A 313 16.32 -12.04 -4.81
N ASN A 314 17.65 -12.06 -4.91
CA ASN A 314 18.38 -11.76 -6.15
C ASN A 314 19.14 -12.97 -6.74
N THR A 315 19.05 -14.13 -6.08
CA THR A 315 19.58 -15.42 -6.56
C THR A 315 18.50 -16.26 -7.27
N VAL A 316 17.33 -15.68 -7.54
CA VAL A 316 16.20 -16.32 -8.21
C VAL A 316 15.88 -15.57 -9.50
N SER A 317 15.04 -16.17 -10.36
CA SER A 317 14.60 -15.48 -11.58
C SER A 317 13.80 -14.22 -11.24
N PHE A 318 13.89 -13.21 -12.11
CA PHE A 318 13.31 -11.88 -11.90
C PHE A 318 11.85 -11.91 -11.41
N ARG A 319 10.99 -12.71 -12.06
CA ARG A 319 9.57 -12.79 -11.69
C ARG A 319 9.31 -13.57 -10.41
N LEU A 320 10.24 -14.43 -10.01
CA LEU A 320 10.14 -15.27 -8.82
C LEU A 320 10.53 -14.50 -7.55
N THR A 321 11.28 -13.41 -7.68
CA THR A 321 11.67 -12.50 -6.59
C THR A 321 10.47 -12.05 -5.74
N ASP A 322 9.44 -11.44 -6.35
CA ASP A 322 8.26 -10.93 -5.65
C ASP A 322 7.40 -12.06 -5.06
N ILE A 323 7.29 -13.17 -5.79
CA ILE A 323 6.54 -14.35 -5.35
C ILE A 323 7.15 -14.89 -4.05
N TRP A 324 8.46 -15.11 -4.01
CA TRP A 324 9.12 -15.59 -2.79
C TRP A 324 9.04 -14.58 -1.64
N ARG A 325 9.30 -13.30 -1.93
CA ARG A 325 9.18 -12.23 -0.93
C ARG A 325 7.80 -12.26 -0.27
N SER A 326 6.74 -12.31 -1.08
CA SER A 326 5.37 -12.23 -0.58
C SER A 326 4.96 -13.42 0.28
N TYR A 327 5.26 -14.66 -0.14
CA TYR A 327 4.92 -15.85 0.65
C TYR A 327 5.75 -15.96 1.93
N TRP A 328 7.05 -15.67 1.85
CA TRP A 328 7.93 -15.67 3.01
C TRP A 328 7.49 -14.63 4.05
N ALA A 329 7.17 -13.42 3.59
CA ALA A 329 6.71 -12.33 4.43
C ALA A 329 5.40 -12.68 5.15
N GLN A 330 4.40 -13.15 4.43
CA GLN A 330 3.11 -13.53 5.02
C GLN A 330 3.26 -14.66 6.04
N ARG A 331 4.13 -15.64 5.79
CA ARG A 331 4.37 -16.72 6.76
C ARG A 331 4.93 -16.19 8.09
N LEU A 332 5.81 -15.20 8.04
CA LEU A 332 6.37 -14.55 9.21
C LEU A 332 5.37 -13.61 9.89
N MET A 333 4.55 -12.88 9.14
CA MET A 333 3.44 -12.09 9.70
C MET A 333 2.53 -12.97 10.56
N TRP A 334 2.26 -14.20 10.13
CA TRP A 334 1.49 -15.14 10.96
C TRP A 334 2.16 -15.52 12.27
N LEU A 335 3.50 -15.62 12.30
CA LEU A 335 4.25 -15.92 13.53
C LEU A 335 4.30 -14.72 14.46
N LEU A 336 4.28 -13.51 13.91
CA LEU A 336 4.32 -12.24 14.64
C LEU A 336 2.94 -11.71 15.01
N ASN A 337 1.87 -12.35 14.52
CA ASN A 337 0.48 -11.91 14.68
C ASN A 337 0.24 -10.50 14.10
N GLU A 338 0.75 -10.29 12.88
CA GLU A 338 0.69 -9.05 12.09
C GLU A 338 -0.23 -9.12 10.87
#